data_AF-Q89KZ1-F1
#
_entry.id   AF-Q89KZ1-F1
#
_cell.length_a   1.000
_cell.length_b   1.000
_cell.length_c   1.000
_cell.angle_alpha   90.00
_cell.angle_beta   90.00
_cell.angle_gamma   90.00
#
_symmetry.space_group_name_H-M   'P 1'
#
loop_
_entity.id
_entity.type
_entity.pdbx_description
1 polymer ?
#
loop_
_entity_poly.entity_id
_entity_poly.type
_entity_poly.pdbx_seq_one_letter_code
_entity_poly.pdbx_strand_id
1 'polypeptide(L)'
;MRDTSSSLHLFADVLARVHAACRALAADASWPEGIDFSRVVVEPPRDASHGDMATNAAMVLAKEAKAKPRDLAEQIAERLRADALIAKVDVAGPGFINLTLKPAAWAEALRTVLREGADYGRVRGGSKVNVEYVSANPTGPMHVGHCRGAVFGDALASLLQFGGHDVTREYYINDAGAQVDVLARSAFLRYREALGEDIGAIPEGLYPGDYLKPVGQALAKEHGDKLRAMTEAEWLPTVRAKAIAMMMDEIKDDLAALNIRHDVFFSERSLIESGNNKVAETIDFLKAKGDIYEGRLPPPKGAPVEDWEDREQLLFKATAYGDDVDRPLIKSDNSYTYFASDIAYHKNKFDRGFAEMIDVWGRRPWRLHQAHAGGGEGDDLGQGRARRQDRPAREAAAQRRAGENVEAERGLRHLA
;
A
#
# COMPACT_ATOMS: atom_id res chain seq x y z
N MET A 1 18.54 23.21 24.59
CA MET A 1 17.41 22.26 24.58
C MET A 1 16.36 22.84 23.66
N ARG A 2 16.21 22.31 22.44
CA ARG A 2 15.07 22.70 21.59
C ARG A 2 13.88 21.93 22.11
N ASP A 3 12.86 22.65 22.54
CA ASP A 3 11.56 22.12 22.93
C ASP A 3 11.08 21.16 21.83
N THR A 4 10.88 19.90 22.19
CA THR A 4 10.48 18.81 21.28
C THR A 4 8.96 18.74 21.11
N SER A 5 8.20 19.66 21.71
CA SER A 5 6.80 19.86 21.39
C SER A 5 6.69 20.47 19.99
N SER A 6 6.32 19.65 18.99
CA SER A 6 5.80 20.18 17.72
C SER A 6 4.61 21.08 18.07
N SER A 7 4.60 22.34 17.61
CA SER A 7 3.47 23.23 17.90
C SER A 7 2.27 22.66 17.16
N LEU A 8 1.22 22.28 17.90
CA LEU A 8 -0.01 21.76 17.28
C LEU A 8 -0.54 22.80 16.28
N HIS A 9 -0.91 22.35 15.08
CA HIS A 9 -1.61 23.23 14.14
C HIS A 9 -2.92 23.72 14.77
N LEU A 10 -3.41 24.90 14.35
CA LEU A 10 -4.50 25.59 15.04
C LEU A 10 -5.76 24.73 15.26
N PHE A 11 -6.15 23.93 14.26
CA PHE A 11 -7.27 22.99 14.40
C PHE A 11 -7.02 21.90 15.45
N ALA A 12 -5.79 21.38 15.56
CA ALA A 12 -5.44 20.41 16.60
C ALA A 12 -5.39 21.04 17.99
N ASP A 13 -4.93 22.29 18.12
CA ASP A 13 -5.01 23.03 19.39
C ASP A 13 -6.48 23.22 19.82
N VAL A 14 -7.35 23.65 18.89
CA VAL A 14 -8.78 23.80 19.18
C VAL A 14 -9.44 22.46 19.50
N LEU A 15 -9.10 21.37 18.80
CA LEU A 15 -9.58 20.02 19.13
C LEU A 15 -9.12 19.60 20.54
N ALA A 16 -7.88 19.88 20.93
CA ALA A 16 -7.38 19.60 22.26
C ALA A 16 -8.15 20.38 23.35
N ARG A 17 -8.52 21.64 23.07
CA ARG A 17 -9.38 22.47 23.94
C ARG A 17 -10.79 21.91 24.05
N VAL A 18 -11.38 21.47 22.94
CA VAL A 18 -12.70 20.79 22.93
C VAL A 18 -12.63 19.50 23.77
N HIS A 19 -11.61 18.67 23.59
CA HIS A 19 -11.39 17.49 24.42
C HIS A 19 -11.23 17.83 25.90
N ALA A 20 -10.52 18.91 26.24
CA ALA A 20 -10.38 19.37 27.61
C ALA A 20 -11.73 19.81 28.21
N ALA A 21 -12.54 20.55 27.46
CA ALA A 21 -13.88 20.95 27.87
C ALA A 21 -14.80 19.73 28.10
N CYS A 22 -14.78 18.76 27.19
CA CYS A 22 -15.55 17.53 27.33
C CYS A 22 -15.07 16.67 28.51
N ARG A 23 -13.76 16.54 28.75
CA ARG A 23 -13.22 15.82 29.91
C ARG A 23 -13.61 16.46 31.23
N ALA A 24 -13.62 17.79 31.30
CA ALA A 24 -14.06 18.50 32.49
C ALA A 24 -15.55 18.27 32.77
N LEU A 25 -16.40 18.29 31.74
CA LEU A 25 -17.82 17.93 31.88
C LEU A 25 -18.00 16.47 32.30
N ALA A 26 -17.23 15.56 31.73
CA ALA A 26 -17.29 14.14 32.07
C ALA A 26 -16.96 13.90 33.55
N ALA A 27 -15.97 14.63 34.09
CA ALA A 27 -15.61 14.57 35.50
C ALA A 27 -16.70 15.15 36.41
N ASP A 28 -17.30 16.28 36.03
CA ASP A 28 -18.33 16.96 36.85
C ASP A 28 -19.68 16.22 36.84
N ALA A 29 -19.99 15.49 35.76
CA ALA A 29 -21.26 14.79 35.57
C ALA A 29 -21.15 13.26 35.68
N SER A 30 -20.02 12.74 36.20
CA SER A 30 -19.77 11.31 36.42
C SER A 30 -20.08 10.44 35.20
N TRP A 31 -19.58 10.83 34.02
CA TRP A 31 -19.70 10.01 32.81
C TRP A 31 -18.92 8.69 32.98
N PRO A 32 -19.19 7.65 32.17
CA PRO A 32 -18.45 6.38 32.25
C PRO A 32 -16.94 6.58 32.10
N GLU A 33 -16.12 5.75 32.74
CA GLU A 33 -14.67 5.75 32.50
C GLU A 33 -14.34 5.24 31.08
N GLY A 34 -13.21 5.69 30.53
CA GLY A 34 -12.71 5.20 29.24
C GLY A 34 -13.42 5.75 28.01
N ILE A 35 -13.95 6.97 28.08
CA ILE A 35 -14.66 7.61 26.96
C ILE A 35 -13.72 7.82 25.79
N ASP A 36 -14.14 7.32 24.64
CA ASP A 36 -13.44 7.52 23.39
C ASP A 36 -13.80 8.88 22.76
N PHE A 37 -12.82 9.77 22.71
CA PHE A 37 -12.92 11.08 22.07
C PHE A 37 -12.46 11.07 20.59
N SER A 38 -11.99 9.94 20.05
CA SER A 38 -11.43 9.86 18.68
C SER A 38 -12.41 10.27 17.59
N ARG A 39 -13.71 10.12 17.85
CA ARG A 39 -14.81 10.51 16.95
C ARG A 39 -15.15 12.00 16.98
N VAL A 40 -14.61 12.75 17.93
CA VAL A 40 -14.78 14.21 18.00
C VAL A 40 -13.86 14.86 16.99
N VAL A 41 -14.42 15.71 16.15
CA VAL A 41 -13.66 16.45 15.14
C VAL A 41 -13.83 17.95 15.32
N VAL A 42 -12.82 18.69 14.88
CA VAL A 42 -12.89 20.14 14.63
C VAL A 42 -12.54 20.35 13.18
N GLU A 43 -13.46 20.91 12.40
CA GLU A 43 -13.33 21.07 10.96
C GLU A 43 -13.82 22.46 10.52
N PRO A 44 -13.40 22.96 9.34
CA PRO A 44 -13.98 24.17 8.78
C PRO A 44 -15.49 23.99 8.58
N PRO A 45 -16.34 24.95 8.99
CA PRO A 45 -17.77 24.85 8.74
C PRO A 45 -18.05 24.90 7.23
N ARG A 46 -19.12 24.22 6.80
CA ARG A 46 -19.57 24.26 5.39
C ARG A 46 -19.94 25.67 4.92
N ASP A 47 -20.47 26.48 5.83
CA ASP A 47 -20.85 27.86 5.59
C ASP A 47 -19.96 28.78 6.44
N ALA A 48 -19.24 29.70 5.81
CA ALA A 48 -18.34 30.62 6.49
C ALA A 48 -19.03 31.59 7.46
N SER A 49 -20.36 31.78 7.33
CA SER A 49 -21.14 32.56 8.30
C SER A 49 -21.26 31.88 9.67
N HIS A 50 -20.96 30.58 9.75
CA HIS A 50 -20.93 29.81 10.99
C HIS A 50 -19.58 29.91 11.73
N GLY A 51 -18.74 30.88 11.39
CA GLY A 51 -17.46 31.11 12.07
C GLY A 51 -16.29 30.38 11.40
N ASP A 52 -15.22 30.18 12.16
CA ASP A 52 -13.93 29.69 11.67
C ASP A 52 -13.83 28.16 11.73
N MET A 53 -14.45 27.55 12.76
CA MET A 53 -14.36 26.12 13.03
C MET A 53 -15.69 25.61 13.59
N ALA A 54 -15.99 24.34 13.34
CA ALA A 54 -17.14 23.66 13.92
C ALA A 54 -16.72 22.32 14.53
N THR A 55 -17.39 21.91 15.62
CA THR A 55 -17.23 20.60 16.23
C THR A 55 -18.54 19.84 16.37
N ASN A 56 -18.46 18.52 16.17
CA ASN A 56 -19.55 17.56 16.35
C ASN A 56 -19.58 16.94 17.77
N ALA A 57 -18.74 17.42 18.70
CA ALA A 57 -18.49 16.79 20.00
C ALA A 57 -19.77 16.37 20.74
N ALA A 58 -20.76 17.26 20.80
CA ALA A 58 -21.99 17.01 21.52
C ALA A 58 -22.84 15.88 20.90
N MET A 59 -22.83 15.73 19.58
CA MET A 59 -23.58 14.68 18.89
C MET A 59 -22.96 13.31 19.12
N VAL A 60 -21.63 13.27 19.12
CA VAL A 60 -20.85 12.03 19.25
C VAL A 60 -20.88 11.50 20.69
N LEU A 61 -20.88 12.40 21.68
CA LEU A 61 -20.76 12.08 23.11
C LEU A 61 -22.10 12.08 23.87
N ALA A 62 -23.22 12.41 23.20
CA ALA A 62 -24.53 12.53 23.85
C ALA A 62 -24.98 11.25 24.57
N LYS A 63 -24.66 10.08 24.00
CA LYS A 63 -25.05 8.78 24.56
C LYS A 63 -24.31 8.51 25.88
N GLU A 64 -23.00 8.74 25.89
CA GLU A 64 -22.12 8.59 27.03
C GLU A 64 -22.49 9.61 28.14
N ALA A 65 -22.84 10.83 27.74
CA ALA A 65 -23.31 11.90 28.61
C ALA A 65 -24.74 11.69 29.13
N LYS A 66 -25.50 10.75 28.57
CA LYS A 66 -26.95 10.56 28.81
C LYS A 66 -27.75 11.86 28.70
N ALA A 67 -27.33 12.75 27.80
CA ALA A 67 -27.89 14.08 27.62
C ALA A 67 -28.41 14.23 26.18
N LYS A 68 -29.38 15.13 25.98
CA LYS A 68 -29.77 15.49 24.61
C LYS A 68 -28.59 16.21 23.94
N PRO A 69 -28.27 15.91 22.68
CA PRO A 69 -27.12 16.52 21.99
C PRO A 69 -27.09 18.05 22.07
N ARG A 70 -28.24 18.71 21.94
CA ARG A 70 -28.33 20.17 22.05
C ARG A 70 -28.04 20.70 23.45
N ASP A 71 -28.52 20.03 24.49
CA ASP A 71 -28.28 20.42 25.88
C ASP A 71 -26.81 20.20 26.25
N LEU A 72 -26.19 19.13 25.74
CA LEU A 72 -24.76 18.89 25.87
C LEU A 72 -23.94 19.93 25.09
N ALA A 73 -24.40 20.32 23.90
CA ALA A 73 -23.73 21.33 23.09
C ALA A 73 -23.66 22.67 23.82
N GLU A 74 -24.73 23.10 24.50
CA GLU A 74 -24.71 24.33 25.30
C GLU A 74 -23.76 24.22 26.50
N GLN A 75 -23.68 23.07 27.16
CA GLN A 75 -22.73 22.85 28.27
C GLN A 75 -21.27 22.91 27.80
N ILE A 76 -20.96 22.31 26.66
CA ILE A 76 -19.63 22.39 26.05
C ILE A 76 -19.36 23.83 25.61
N ALA A 77 -20.33 24.47 24.94
CA ALA A 77 -20.22 25.84 24.45
C ALA A 77 -19.91 26.82 25.58
N GLU A 78 -20.56 26.67 26.74
CA GLU A 78 -20.33 27.55 27.89
C GLU A 78 -18.87 27.52 28.36
N ARG A 79 -18.26 26.34 28.43
CA ARG A 79 -16.82 26.22 28.76
C ARG A 79 -15.93 26.82 27.68
N LEU A 80 -16.27 26.62 26.41
CA LEU A 80 -15.51 27.15 25.29
C LEU A 80 -15.62 28.69 25.19
N ARG A 81 -16.73 29.30 25.61
CA ARG A 81 -16.86 30.77 25.71
C ARG A 81 -15.87 31.38 26.71
N ALA A 82 -15.46 30.63 27.73
CA ALA A 82 -14.45 31.06 28.69
C ALA A 82 -13.00 30.91 28.18
N ASP A 83 -12.78 30.24 27.05
CA ASP A 83 -11.43 30.03 26.51
C ASP A 83 -10.85 31.33 25.93
N ALA A 84 -9.57 31.59 26.24
CA ALA A 84 -8.90 32.82 25.84
C ALA A 84 -8.74 32.96 24.32
N LEU A 85 -8.76 31.87 23.56
CA LEU A 85 -8.56 31.84 22.11
C LEU A 85 -9.88 32.09 21.35
N ILE A 86 -11.02 31.79 21.96
CA ILE A 86 -12.34 31.80 21.33
C ILE A 86 -13.02 33.16 21.54
N ALA A 87 -13.51 33.76 20.44
CA ALA A 87 -14.22 35.04 20.44
C ALA A 87 -15.73 34.86 20.58
N LYS A 88 -16.29 33.84 19.93
CA LYS A 88 -17.73 33.55 19.91
C LYS A 88 -17.98 32.05 19.80
N VAL A 89 -19.04 31.59 20.46
CA VAL A 89 -19.54 30.22 20.35
C VAL A 89 -21.04 30.23 20.13
N ASP A 90 -21.49 29.62 19.04
CA ASP A 90 -22.90 29.45 18.70
C ASP A 90 -23.25 27.95 18.59
N VAL A 91 -24.38 27.54 19.16
CA VAL A 91 -24.90 26.19 18.98
C VAL A 91 -25.92 26.17 17.85
N ALA A 92 -25.72 25.30 16.88
CA ALA A 92 -26.54 25.20 15.68
C ALA A 92 -27.19 23.81 15.51
N GLY A 93 -28.41 23.82 14.97
CA GLY A 93 -29.15 22.63 14.57
C GLY A 93 -29.26 21.57 15.67
N PRO A 94 -28.83 20.32 15.41
CA PRO A 94 -28.94 19.21 16.37
C PRO A 94 -27.89 19.24 17.49
N GLY A 95 -26.94 20.19 17.50
CA GLY A 95 -25.86 20.24 18.48
C GLY A 95 -24.46 20.43 17.89
N PHE A 96 -24.35 21.02 16.69
CA PHE A 96 -23.06 21.51 16.20
C PHE A 96 -22.65 22.72 17.01
N ILE A 97 -21.37 22.81 17.34
CA ILE A 97 -20.82 23.96 18.06
C ILE A 97 -19.91 24.71 17.10
N ASN A 98 -20.33 25.91 16.74
CA ASN A 98 -19.66 26.82 15.83
C ASN A 98 -18.78 27.78 16.63
N LEU A 99 -17.52 27.93 16.23
CA LEU A 99 -16.49 28.69 16.92
C LEU A 99 -15.97 29.80 16.01
N THR A 100 -15.99 31.02 16.53
CA THR A 100 -15.22 32.14 15.96
C THR A 100 -14.01 32.39 16.85
N LEU A 101 -12.82 32.43 16.28
CA LEU A 101 -11.57 32.64 17.00
C LEU A 101 -11.27 34.13 17.10
N LYS A 102 -10.48 34.51 18.11
CA LYS A 102 -9.97 35.89 18.19
C LYS A 102 -8.95 36.11 17.06
N PRO A 103 -8.88 37.32 16.46
CA PRO A 103 -7.90 37.61 15.40
C PRO A 103 -6.45 37.32 15.77
N ALA A 104 -6.10 37.43 17.06
CA ALA A 104 -4.78 37.10 17.58
C ALA A 104 -4.39 35.62 17.36
N ALA A 105 -5.37 34.70 17.33
CA ALA A 105 -5.12 33.27 17.07
C ALA A 105 -4.57 33.06 15.65
N TRP A 106 -5.13 33.77 14.67
CA TRP A 106 -4.67 33.72 13.28
C TRP A 106 -3.28 34.35 13.11
N ALA A 107 -3.03 35.47 13.79
CA ALA A 107 -1.71 36.09 13.78
C ALA A 107 -0.64 35.15 14.38
N GLU A 108 -0.96 34.43 15.45
CA GLU A 108 -0.03 33.46 16.05
C GLU A 108 0.14 32.21 15.18
N ALA A 109 -0.93 31.72 14.54
CA ALA A 109 -0.82 30.62 13.58
C ALA A 109 0.13 30.99 12.41
N LEU A 110 0.02 32.20 11.87
CA LEU A 110 0.94 32.70 10.85
C LEU A 110 2.39 32.79 11.36
N ARG A 111 2.61 33.24 12.61
CA ARG A 111 3.96 33.23 13.21
C ARG A 111 4.50 31.81 13.35
N THR A 112 3.68 30.84 13.74
CA THR A 112 4.06 29.43 13.80
C THR A 112 4.44 28.90 12.42
N VAL A 113 3.66 29.18 11.38
CA VAL A 113 3.99 28.83 9.98
C VAL A 113 5.35 29.40 9.57
N LEU A 114 5.61 30.68 9.86
CA LEU A 114 6.89 31.32 9.52
C LEU A 114 8.07 30.76 10.34
N ARG A 115 7.83 30.38 11.60
CA ARG A 115 8.84 29.80 12.50
C ARG A 115 9.21 28.38 12.10
N GLU A 116 8.22 27.57 11.74
CA GLU A 116 8.40 26.16 11.38
C GLU A 116 8.77 25.96 9.90
N GLY A 117 8.38 26.90 9.03
CA GLY A 117 8.74 26.91 7.61
C GLY A 117 8.30 25.62 6.91
N ALA A 118 9.26 24.90 6.33
CA ALA A 118 9.00 23.64 5.63
C ALA A 118 8.56 22.50 6.56
N ASP A 119 8.70 22.65 7.88
CA ASP A 119 8.27 21.65 8.86
C ASP A 119 6.90 21.97 9.48
N TYR A 120 6.21 23.02 9.03
CA TYR A 120 4.89 23.36 9.54
C TYR A 120 3.89 22.22 9.33
N GLY A 121 3.28 21.75 10.41
CA GLY A 121 2.36 20.60 10.39
C GLY A 121 3.02 19.23 10.35
N ARG A 122 4.36 19.16 10.44
CA ARG A 122 5.09 17.89 10.54
C ARG A 122 4.85 17.24 11.89
N VAL A 123 4.50 15.96 11.88
CA VAL A 123 4.34 15.14 13.09
C VAL A 123 5.62 14.33 13.30
N ARG A 124 5.91 13.91 14.55
CA ARG A 124 7.07 13.09 14.92
C ARG A 124 6.61 11.87 15.72
N GLY A 125 7.34 10.77 15.58
CA GLY A 125 7.10 9.54 16.35
C GLY A 125 6.15 8.54 15.68
N GLY A 126 6.07 8.54 14.35
CA GLY A 126 5.32 7.55 13.59
C GLY A 126 6.01 6.17 13.60
N SER A 127 5.25 5.16 13.21
CA SER A 127 5.71 3.77 13.03
C SER A 127 6.58 3.62 11.77
N LYS A 128 7.25 2.48 11.65
CA LYS A 128 7.94 2.08 10.44
C LYS A 128 6.93 1.54 9.43
N VAL A 129 6.88 2.12 8.24
CA VAL A 129 5.88 1.82 7.20
C VAL A 129 6.57 1.44 5.90
N ASN A 130 6.17 0.32 5.29
CA ASN A 130 6.55 -0.03 3.94
C ASN A 130 5.50 0.50 2.95
N VAL A 131 5.91 1.21 1.90
CA VAL A 131 5.03 1.62 0.81
C VAL A 131 5.56 1.02 -0.48
N GLU A 132 4.89 0.00 -0.98
CA GLU A 132 5.19 -0.63 -2.26
C GLU A 132 4.35 -0.02 -3.37
N TYR A 133 4.98 0.35 -4.48
CA TYR A 133 4.26 0.93 -5.62
C TYR A 133 5.02 0.77 -6.94
N VAL A 134 4.27 0.90 -8.04
CA VAL A 134 4.68 0.64 -9.44
C VAL A 134 4.85 -0.84 -9.74
N SER A 135 5.81 -1.53 -9.10
CA SER A 135 6.10 -2.96 -9.21
C SER A 135 5.85 -3.54 -10.63
N ALA A 136 6.27 -2.80 -11.67
CA ALA A 136 6.07 -3.19 -13.05
C ALA A 136 7.07 -4.29 -13.42
N ASN A 137 6.60 -5.27 -14.20
CA ASN A 137 7.47 -6.35 -14.65
C ASN A 137 8.62 -5.79 -15.51
N PRO A 138 9.87 -6.26 -15.33
CA PRO A 138 11.04 -5.77 -16.08
C PRO A 138 11.09 -6.35 -17.51
N THR A 139 9.94 -6.59 -18.13
CA THR A 139 9.81 -7.22 -19.46
C THR A 139 9.54 -6.21 -20.57
N GLY A 140 9.59 -4.92 -20.26
CA GLY A 140 9.45 -3.84 -21.23
C GLY A 140 9.38 -2.47 -20.57
N PRO A 141 9.37 -1.40 -21.38
CA PRO A 141 9.37 -0.02 -20.90
C PRO A 141 8.08 0.33 -20.15
N MET A 142 8.17 1.33 -19.27
CA MET A 142 7.01 1.83 -18.57
C MET A 142 6.04 2.53 -19.54
N HIS A 143 4.73 2.29 -19.37
CA HIS A 143 3.68 3.04 -20.07
C HIS A 143 2.91 3.97 -19.13
N VAL A 144 2.11 4.87 -19.68
CA VAL A 144 1.23 5.82 -18.95
C VAL A 144 0.41 5.19 -17.82
N GLY A 145 -0.03 3.93 -17.97
CA GLY A 145 -0.75 3.22 -16.91
C GLY A 145 0.03 3.10 -15.58
N HIS A 146 1.36 3.03 -15.64
CA HIS A 146 2.22 2.94 -14.45
C HIS A 146 2.41 4.30 -13.76
N CYS A 147 2.33 5.39 -14.52
CA CYS A 147 2.52 6.75 -14.00
C CYS A 147 1.54 7.08 -12.87
N ARG A 148 0.27 6.64 -12.99
CA ARG A 148 -0.72 6.83 -11.92
C ARG A 148 -0.28 6.19 -10.60
N GLY A 149 0.17 4.93 -10.64
CA GLY A 149 0.64 4.22 -9.45
C GLY A 149 1.91 4.85 -8.89
N ALA A 150 2.81 5.30 -9.77
CA ALA A 150 4.04 5.98 -9.41
C ALA A 150 3.79 7.27 -8.61
N VAL A 151 3.02 8.20 -9.18
CA VAL A 151 2.74 9.50 -8.57
C VAL A 151 1.93 9.35 -7.29
N PHE A 152 0.93 8.47 -7.27
CA PHE A 152 0.11 8.25 -6.08
C PHE A 152 0.93 7.63 -4.95
N GLY A 153 1.69 6.58 -5.23
CA GLY A 153 2.52 5.89 -4.23
C GLY A 153 3.57 6.82 -3.64
N ASP A 154 4.23 7.62 -4.47
CA ASP A 154 5.22 8.58 -3.99
C ASP A 154 4.60 9.73 -3.18
N ALA A 155 3.45 10.26 -3.60
CA ALA A 155 2.74 11.30 -2.84
C ALA A 155 2.27 10.78 -1.47
N LEU A 156 1.77 9.54 -1.40
CA LEU A 156 1.37 8.90 -0.15
C LEU A 156 2.58 8.65 0.75
N ALA A 157 3.67 8.09 0.21
CA ALA A 157 4.92 7.88 0.95
C ALA A 157 5.47 9.19 1.51
N SER A 158 5.45 10.25 0.71
CA SER A 158 5.89 11.59 1.12
C SER A 158 5.00 12.19 2.19
N LEU A 159 3.68 12.01 2.11
CA LEU A 159 2.73 12.44 3.15
C LEU A 159 2.95 11.69 4.47
N LEU A 160 3.13 10.36 4.43
CA LEU A 160 3.40 9.55 5.62
C LEU A 160 4.74 9.93 6.26
N GLN A 161 5.77 10.17 5.44
CA GLN A 161 7.07 10.62 5.91
C GLN A 161 6.99 12.03 6.54
N PHE A 162 6.16 12.91 5.98
CA PHE A 162 5.85 14.21 6.59
C PHE A 162 5.01 14.06 7.88
N GLY A 163 4.17 13.03 7.97
CA GLY A 163 3.48 12.59 9.18
C GLY A 163 4.39 11.96 10.24
N GLY A 164 5.70 11.91 10.01
CA GLY A 164 6.67 11.45 11.01
C GLY A 164 6.89 9.94 11.04
N HIS A 165 6.34 9.19 10.09
CA HIS A 165 6.61 7.77 9.92
C HIS A 165 7.99 7.54 9.29
N ASP A 166 8.63 6.42 9.66
CA ASP A 166 9.83 5.93 8.99
C ASP A 166 9.41 5.12 7.76
N VAL A 167 9.31 5.81 6.62
CA VAL A 167 8.78 5.26 5.38
C VAL A 167 9.89 4.66 4.52
N THR A 168 9.73 3.40 4.12
CA THR A 168 10.54 2.76 3.08
C THR A 168 9.72 2.65 1.80
N ARG A 169 10.17 3.31 0.73
CA ARG A 169 9.63 3.18 -0.63
C ARG A 169 10.20 1.93 -1.28
N GLU A 170 9.36 0.95 -1.60
CA GLU A 170 9.79 -0.34 -2.11
C GLU A 170 9.22 -0.62 -3.51
N TYR A 171 10.06 -1.20 -4.36
CA TYR A 171 9.69 -1.65 -5.70
C TYR A 171 9.87 -3.17 -5.75
N TYR A 172 8.81 -3.90 -6.05
CA TYR A 172 8.88 -5.35 -6.25
C TYR A 172 9.19 -5.70 -7.71
N ILE A 173 10.33 -6.32 -7.94
CA ILE A 173 10.79 -6.79 -9.24
C ILE A 173 10.32 -8.23 -9.42
N ASN A 174 9.36 -8.41 -10.32
CA ASN A 174 8.93 -9.72 -10.78
C ASN A 174 9.93 -10.29 -11.81
N ASP A 175 11.10 -10.69 -11.31
CA ASP A 175 12.21 -11.25 -12.08
C ASP A 175 12.28 -12.79 -12.06
N ALA A 176 11.19 -13.42 -11.61
CA ALA A 176 11.02 -14.86 -11.62
C ALA A 176 10.01 -15.32 -12.69
N GLY A 177 10.23 -16.52 -13.25
CA GLY A 177 9.28 -17.19 -14.13
C GLY A 177 9.52 -17.02 -15.64
N ALA A 178 8.64 -17.67 -16.42
CA ALA A 178 8.83 -17.88 -17.85
C ALA A 178 8.87 -16.58 -18.69
N GLN A 179 8.23 -15.50 -18.23
CA GLN A 179 8.24 -14.22 -18.96
C GLN A 179 9.63 -13.61 -19.06
N VAL A 180 10.48 -13.84 -18.06
CA VAL A 180 11.85 -13.33 -18.01
C VAL A 180 12.77 -14.17 -18.90
N ASP A 181 12.51 -15.47 -19.02
CA ASP A 181 13.21 -16.33 -19.97
C ASP A 181 12.86 -15.97 -21.42
N VAL A 182 11.60 -15.63 -21.68
CA VAL A 182 11.16 -15.08 -22.96
C VAL A 182 11.88 -13.75 -23.27
N LEU A 183 12.04 -12.88 -22.28
CA LEU A 183 12.82 -11.63 -22.41
C LEU A 183 14.27 -11.93 -22.79
N ALA A 184 14.91 -12.88 -22.10
CA ALA A 184 16.28 -13.28 -22.38
C ALA A 184 16.45 -13.87 -23.79
N ARG A 185 15.53 -14.74 -24.23
CA ARG A 185 15.51 -15.28 -25.60
C ARG A 185 15.34 -14.17 -26.64
N SER A 186 14.50 -13.18 -26.36
CA SER A 186 14.28 -12.02 -27.24
C SER A 186 15.54 -11.15 -27.32
N ALA A 187 16.21 -10.91 -26.19
CA ALA A 187 17.47 -10.17 -26.13
C ALA A 187 18.61 -10.93 -26.84
N PHE A 188 18.63 -12.26 -26.77
CA PHE A 188 19.61 -13.08 -27.48
C PHE A 188 19.47 -12.99 -29.01
N LEU A 189 18.23 -12.90 -29.53
CA LEU A 189 18.03 -12.62 -30.95
C LEU A 189 18.60 -11.25 -31.33
N ARG A 190 18.34 -10.20 -30.53
CA ARG A 190 18.92 -8.87 -30.77
C ARG A 190 20.44 -8.84 -30.63
N TYR A 191 21.02 -9.72 -29.80
CA TYR A 191 22.47 -9.93 -29.72
C TYR A 191 23.03 -10.53 -31.02
N ARG A 192 22.36 -11.54 -31.60
CA ARG A 192 22.75 -12.12 -32.90
C ARG A 192 22.63 -11.10 -34.04
N GLU A 193 21.58 -10.28 -34.03
CA GLU A 193 21.43 -9.13 -34.95
C GLU A 193 22.60 -8.15 -34.82
N ALA A 194 23.02 -7.83 -33.59
CA ALA A 194 24.17 -6.95 -33.34
C ALA A 194 25.52 -7.52 -33.80
N LEU A 195 25.64 -8.85 -33.90
CA LEU A 195 26.79 -9.54 -34.50
C LEU A 195 26.75 -9.59 -36.04
N GLY A 196 25.71 -9.03 -36.66
CA GLY A 196 25.54 -8.97 -38.11
C GLY A 196 24.82 -10.18 -38.71
N GLU A 197 24.16 -11.01 -37.89
CA GLU A 197 23.31 -12.09 -38.39
C GLU A 197 21.95 -11.55 -38.84
N ASP A 198 21.43 -12.08 -39.96
CA ASP A 198 20.03 -11.90 -40.33
C ASP A 198 19.16 -12.79 -39.44
N ILE A 199 18.49 -12.17 -38.47
CA ILE A 199 17.60 -12.84 -37.52
C ILE A 199 16.17 -13.00 -38.05
N GLY A 200 15.87 -12.48 -39.25
CA GLY A 200 14.53 -12.49 -39.84
C GLY A 200 13.47 -11.80 -38.97
N ALA A 201 12.22 -12.22 -39.12
CA ALA A 201 11.14 -11.76 -38.25
C ALA A 201 11.25 -12.42 -36.87
N ILE A 202 11.03 -11.63 -35.81
CA ILE A 202 11.01 -12.16 -34.44
C ILE A 202 9.85 -13.17 -34.32
N PRO A 203 10.12 -14.41 -33.87
CA PRO A 203 9.10 -15.43 -33.68
C PRO A 203 7.94 -14.98 -32.78
N GLU A 204 6.73 -15.47 -33.06
CA GLU A 204 5.58 -15.24 -32.19
C GLU A 204 5.85 -15.75 -30.77
N GLY A 205 5.41 -14.98 -29.77
CA GLY A 205 5.62 -15.28 -28.35
C GLY A 205 6.89 -14.67 -27.73
N LEU A 206 7.82 -14.14 -28.54
CA LEU A 206 8.94 -13.34 -28.07
C LEU A 206 8.59 -11.84 -28.05
N TYR A 207 9.37 -11.05 -27.33
CA TYR A 207 9.19 -9.60 -27.27
C TYR A 207 9.80 -8.94 -28.51
N PRO A 208 8.99 -8.29 -29.37
CA PRO A 208 9.49 -7.77 -30.64
C PRO A 208 10.13 -6.38 -30.53
N GLY A 209 10.02 -5.73 -29.37
CA GLY A 209 10.28 -4.30 -29.22
C GLY A 209 11.71 -3.88 -29.54
N ASP A 210 11.85 -2.70 -30.14
CA ASP A 210 13.14 -2.08 -30.45
C ASP A 210 13.94 -1.71 -29.19
N TYR A 211 13.28 -1.61 -28.03
CA TYR A 211 13.91 -1.39 -26.72
C TYR A 211 14.91 -2.50 -26.32
N LEU A 212 14.88 -3.68 -26.98
CA LEU A 212 15.86 -4.75 -26.76
C LEU A 212 17.12 -4.62 -27.64
N LYS A 213 17.14 -3.73 -28.64
CA LYS A 213 18.33 -3.52 -29.48
C LYS A 213 19.54 -3.04 -28.67
N PRO A 214 19.41 -2.05 -27.77
CA PRO A 214 20.51 -1.65 -26.89
C PRO A 214 21.04 -2.81 -26.02
N VAL A 215 20.15 -3.69 -25.54
CA VAL A 215 20.53 -4.88 -24.76
C VAL A 215 21.38 -5.84 -25.61
N GLY A 216 20.93 -6.12 -26.84
CA GLY A 216 21.68 -6.95 -27.78
C GLY A 216 23.07 -6.39 -28.11
N GLN A 217 23.16 -5.09 -28.34
CA GLN A 217 24.43 -4.38 -28.59
C GLN A 217 25.37 -4.44 -27.37
N ALA A 218 24.84 -4.27 -26.16
CA ALA A 218 25.62 -4.37 -24.93
C ALA A 218 26.18 -5.79 -24.73
N LEU A 219 25.36 -6.82 -24.98
CA LEU A 219 25.79 -8.22 -24.94
C LEU A 219 26.87 -8.52 -25.99
N ALA A 220 26.73 -8.00 -27.21
CA ALA A 220 27.71 -8.21 -28.29
C ALA A 220 29.05 -7.54 -27.94
N LYS A 221 28.99 -6.34 -27.36
CA LYS A 221 30.18 -5.62 -26.88
C LYS A 221 30.89 -6.34 -25.72
N GLU A 222 30.14 -6.94 -24.80
CA GLU A 222 30.69 -7.57 -23.59
C GLU A 222 31.20 -9.00 -23.83
N HIS A 223 30.46 -9.80 -24.60
CA HIS A 223 30.74 -11.21 -24.78
C HIS A 223 31.28 -11.58 -26.17
N GLY A 224 31.28 -10.65 -27.13
CA GLY A 224 31.71 -10.93 -28.50
C GLY A 224 30.79 -11.96 -29.15
N ASP A 225 31.35 -13.04 -29.68
CA ASP A 225 30.65 -14.19 -30.27
C ASP A 225 30.46 -15.36 -29.28
N LYS A 226 31.00 -15.28 -28.06
CA LYS A 226 31.10 -16.43 -27.14
C LYS A 226 29.74 -17.03 -26.76
N LEU A 227 28.72 -16.20 -26.53
CA LEU A 227 27.38 -16.69 -26.15
C LEU A 227 26.71 -17.47 -27.28
N ARG A 228 27.13 -17.27 -28.53
CA ARG A 228 26.59 -17.99 -29.70
C ARG A 228 27.02 -19.46 -29.71
N ALA A 229 28.23 -19.74 -29.23
CA ALA A 229 28.78 -21.09 -29.17
C ALA A 229 28.25 -21.91 -27.97
N MET A 230 27.55 -21.25 -27.04
CA MET A 230 27.00 -21.88 -25.84
C MET A 230 25.61 -22.45 -26.10
N THR A 231 25.24 -23.46 -25.31
CA THR A 231 23.88 -23.98 -25.29
C THR A 231 22.93 -22.99 -24.59
N GLU A 232 21.62 -23.09 -24.85
CA GLU A 232 20.62 -22.23 -24.21
C GLU A 232 20.71 -22.25 -22.69
N ALA A 233 20.92 -23.41 -22.09
CA ALA A 233 21.05 -23.53 -20.64
C ALA A 233 22.24 -22.71 -20.07
N GLU A 234 23.30 -22.53 -20.85
CA GLU A 234 24.52 -21.83 -20.43
C GLU A 234 24.43 -20.32 -20.65
N TRP A 235 23.89 -19.86 -21.79
CA TRP A 235 23.79 -18.43 -22.06
C TRP A 235 22.57 -17.77 -21.41
N LEU A 236 21.47 -18.50 -21.21
CA LEU A 236 20.19 -17.94 -20.73
C LEU A 236 20.34 -17.18 -19.40
N PRO A 237 20.99 -17.71 -18.35
CA PRO A 237 21.14 -16.98 -17.08
C PRO A 237 21.90 -15.65 -17.25
N THR A 238 22.95 -15.65 -18.07
CA THR A 238 23.80 -14.48 -18.32
C THR A 238 23.04 -13.40 -19.09
N VAL A 239 22.39 -13.78 -20.19
CA VAL A 239 21.59 -12.86 -21.02
C VAL A 239 20.40 -12.32 -20.23
N ARG A 240 19.75 -13.19 -19.45
CA ARG A 240 18.63 -12.81 -18.57
C ARG A 240 19.03 -11.77 -17.53
N ALA A 241 20.14 -11.99 -16.82
CA ALA A 241 20.63 -11.05 -15.81
C ALA A 241 20.95 -9.68 -16.45
N LYS A 242 21.59 -9.67 -17.63
CA LYS A 242 21.90 -8.45 -18.36
C LYS A 242 20.64 -7.71 -18.82
N ALA A 243 19.69 -8.43 -19.39
CA ALA A 243 18.44 -7.87 -19.88
C ALA A 243 17.63 -7.23 -18.73
N ILE A 244 17.47 -7.93 -17.60
CA ILE A 244 16.78 -7.37 -16.43
C ILE A 244 17.50 -6.14 -15.90
N ALA A 245 18.84 -6.18 -15.77
CA ALA A 245 19.60 -5.05 -15.26
C ALA A 245 19.37 -3.79 -16.11
N MET A 246 19.47 -3.90 -17.44
CA MET A 246 19.25 -2.77 -18.34
C MET A 246 17.80 -2.27 -18.35
N MET A 247 16.82 -3.17 -18.30
CA MET A 247 15.40 -2.78 -18.20
C MET A 247 15.11 -2.07 -16.88
N MET A 248 15.73 -2.52 -15.78
CA MET A 248 15.60 -1.86 -14.49
C MET A 248 16.28 -0.51 -14.43
N ASP A 249 17.39 -0.32 -15.15
CA ASP A 249 18.04 0.99 -15.27
C ASP A 249 17.15 1.97 -16.03
N GLU A 250 16.52 1.56 -17.15
CA GLU A 250 15.53 2.38 -17.87
C GLU A 250 14.33 2.75 -16.98
N ILE A 251 13.78 1.77 -16.23
CA ILE A 251 12.68 2.01 -15.28
C ILE A 251 13.09 3.02 -14.20
N LYS A 252 14.30 2.91 -13.65
CA LYS A 252 14.81 3.85 -12.64
C LYS A 252 14.99 5.25 -13.22
N ASP A 253 15.47 5.37 -14.45
CA ASP A 253 15.62 6.66 -15.12
C ASP A 253 14.26 7.32 -15.40
N ASP A 254 13.27 6.54 -15.85
CA ASP A 254 11.88 7.01 -16.03
C ASP A 254 11.27 7.51 -14.71
N LEU A 255 11.47 6.78 -13.61
CA LEU A 255 11.01 7.18 -12.28
C LEU A 255 11.76 8.43 -11.78
N ALA A 256 13.08 8.50 -12.00
CA ALA A 256 13.88 9.66 -11.63
C ALA A 256 13.48 10.91 -12.41
N ALA A 257 13.04 10.78 -13.67
CA ALA A 257 12.48 11.87 -14.46
C ALA A 257 11.17 12.42 -13.87
N LEU A 258 10.42 11.59 -13.13
CA LEU A 258 9.26 11.99 -12.34
C LEU A 258 9.61 12.47 -10.92
N ASN A 259 10.91 12.57 -10.60
CA ASN A 259 11.44 12.85 -9.26
C ASN A 259 11.04 11.81 -8.20
N ILE A 260 10.79 10.57 -8.63
CA ILE A 260 10.45 9.44 -7.76
C ILE A 260 11.70 8.60 -7.53
N ARG A 261 11.98 8.25 -6.27
CA ARG A 261 13.12 7.42 -5.89
C ARG A 261 12.69 6.37 -4.87
N HIS A 262 12.88 5.11 -5.21
CA HIS A 262 12.68 4.00 -4.28
C HIS A 262 13.94 3.75 -3.45
N ASP A 263 13.74 3.35 -2.19
CA ASP A 263 14.80 3.00 -1.25
C ASP A 263 15.26 1.55 -1.46
N VAL A 264 14.32 0.66 -1.80
CA VAL A 264 14.55 -0.78 -1.96
C VAL A 264 13.95 -1.27 -3.27
N PHE A 265 14.75 -2.02 -4.02
CA PHE A 265 14.29 -2.82 -5.16
C PHE A 265 14.41 -4.30 -4.79
N PHE A 266 13.28 -4.93 -4.49
CA PHE A 266 13.22 -6.31 -4.03
C PHE A 266 13.04 -7.28 -5.21
N SER A 267 13.91 -8.28 -5.33
CA SER A 267 13.85 -9.30 -6.38
C SER A 267 13.04 -10.51 -5.93
N GLU A 268 12.02 -10.91 -6.70
CA GLU A 268 11.27 -12.15 -6.46
C GLU A 268 12.21 -13.37 -6.46
N ARG A 269 13.20 -13.38 -7.36
CA ARG A 269 14.19 -14.47 -7.45
C ARG A 269 14.97 -14.65 -6.15
N SER A 270 15.25 -13.57 -5.42
CA SER A 270 15.99 -13.62 -4.17
C SER A 270 15.31 -14.46 -3.07
N LEU A 271 14.01 -14.76 -3.21
CA LEU A 271 13.25 -15.62 -2.29
C LEU A 271 13.56 -17.12 -2.45
N ILE A 272 14.03 -17.55 -3.63
CA ILE A 272 14.17 -18.97 -4.01
C ILE A 272 15.60 -19.31 -4.49
N GLU A 273 16.51 -18.33 -4.61
CA GLU A 273 17.86 -18.53 -5.15
C GLU A 273 18.78 -19.40 -4.26
N SER A 274 19.71 -20.13 -4.90
CA SER A 274 20.58 -21.17 -4.35
C SER A 274 21.06 -20.92 -2.90
N GLY A 275 20.53 -21.72 -1.97
CA GLY A 275 20.88 -21.68 -0.54
C GLY A 275 19.93 -20.85 0.33
N ASN A 276 18.98 -20.12 -0.26
CA ASN A 276 17.97 -19.32 0.43
C ASN A 276 16.57 -19.64 -0.11
N ASN A 277 15.84 -20.54 0.55
CA ASN A 277 14.46 -20.86 0.18
C ASN A 277 13.51 -20.30 1.24
N LYS A 278 13.28 -18.98 1.19
CA LYS A 278 12.36 -18.28 2.10
C LYS A 278 10.93 -18.76 1.96
N VAL A 279 10.55 -19.27 0.79
CA VAL A 279 9.23 -19.85 0.56
C VAL A 279 9.08 -21.15 1.34
N ALA A 280 10.05 -22.06 1.28
CA ALA A 280 10.04 -23.28 2.10
C ALA A 280 10.05 -22.97 3.61
N GLU A 281 10.93 -22.06 4.06
CA GLU A 281 10.99 -21.66 5.47
C GLU A 281 9.64 -21.12 5.96
N THR A 282 8.94 -20.35 5.12
CA THR A 282 7.62 -19.80 5.44
C THR A 282 6.55 -20.89 5.49
N ILE A 283 6.59 -21.85 4.56
CA ILE A 283 5.70 -23.00 4.56
C ILE A 283 5.93 -23.85 5.82
N ASP A 284 7.17 -24.11 6.22
CA ASP A 284 7.48 -24.90 7.41
C ASP A 284 7.04 -24.18 8.69
N PHE A 285 7.20 -22.85 8.74
CA PHE A 285 6.67 -22.03 9.84
C PHE A 285 5.14 -22.12 9.96
N LEU A 286 4.42 -22.02 8.85
CA LEU A 286 2.95 -22.11 8.83
C LEU A 286 2.45 -23.55 9.12
N LYS A 287 3.19 -24.57 8.67
CA LYS A 287 2.94 -25.97 9.05
C LYS A 287 3.09 -26.18 10.56
N ALA A 288 4.14 -25.64 11.17
CA ALA A 288 4.37 -25.75 12.61
C ALA A 288 3.25 -25.10 13.44
N LYS A 289 2.58 -24.08 12.90
CA LYS A 289 1.40 -23.46 13.53
C LYS A 289 0.09 -24.20 13.30
N GLY A 290 0.05 -25.15 12.36
CA GLY A 290 -1.15 -25.90 12.02
C GLY A 290 -2.08 -25.22 11.00
N ASP A 291 -1.58 -24.17 10.34
CA ASP A 291 -2.33 -23.38 9.35
C ASP A 291 -2.25 -23.95 7.93
N ILE A 292 -1.43 -24.99 7.75
CA ILE A 292 -1.29 -25.73 6.51
C ILE A 292 -1.79 -27.16 6.68
N TYR A 293 -2.52 -27.65 5.69
CA TYR A 293 -3.02 -29.02 5.64
C TYR A 293 -3.04 -29.55 4.20
N GLU A 294 -3.13 -30.87 4.05
CA GLU A 294 -3.37 -31.50 2.74
C GLU A 294 -4.88 -31.61 2.51
N GLY A 295 -5.34 -31.13 1.36
CA GLY A 295 -6.76 -31.12 1.03
C GLY A 295 -7.02 -30.98 -0.46
N ARG A 296 -8.29 -31.11 -0.85
CA ARG A 296 -8.76 -30.93 -2.23
C ARG A 296 -9.64 -29.70 -2.30
N LEU A 297 -9.37 -28.81 -3.26
CA LEU A 297 -10.20 -27.63 -3.47
C LEU A 297 -11.37 -27.94 -4.42
N PRO A 298 -12.58 -27.46 -4.11
CA PRO A 298 -13.70 -27.56 -5.04
C PRO A 298 -13.40 -26.75 -6.32
N PRO A 299 -14.04 -27.09 -7.45
CA PRO A 299 -13.87 -26.33 -8.68
C PRO A 299 -14.25 -24.86 -8.47
N PRO A 300 -13.43 -23.91 -8.96
CA PRO A 300 -13.69 -22.49 -8.78
C PRO A 300 -15.04 -22.09 -9.41
N LYS A 301 -15.82 -21.28 -8.70
CA LYS A 301 -17.11 -20.76 -9.19
C LYS A 301 -16.86 -19.69 -10.26
N GLY A 302 -16.91 -20.09 -11.52
CA GLY A 302 -16.85 -19.21 -12.69
C GLY A 302 -15.47 -19.12 -13.35
N ALA A 303 -15.47 -19.31 -14.68
CA ALA A 303 -14.35 -19.44 -15.62
C ALA A 303 -13.24 -20.44 -15.20
N PRO A 304 -12.83 -21.36 -16.09
CA PRO A 304 -11.76 -22.31 -15.77
C PRO A 304 -10.50 -21.55 -15.40
N VAL A 305 -9.94 -21.89 -14.23
CA VAL A 305 -8.58 -21.50 -13.90
C VAL A 305 -7.69 -22.47 -14.66
N GLU A 306 -6.79 -21.96 -15.50
CA GLU A 306 -5.89 -22.80 -16.32
C GLU A 306 -5.10 -23.82 -15.49
N ASP A 307 -4.90 -23.53 -14.19
CA ASP A 307 -4.15 -24.36 -13.24
C ASP A 307 -5.02 -25.14 -12.23
N TRP A 308 -6.35 -25.24 -12.43
CA TRP A 308 -7.18 -26.07 -11.54
C TRP A 308 -7.17 -27.54 -11.97
N GLU A 309 -6.59 -28.37 -11.12
CA GLU A 309 -6.66 -29.83 -11.20
C GLU A 309 -7.31 -30.37 -9.92
N ASP A 310 -8.23 -31.32 -10.07
CA ASP A 310 -8.81 -32.03 -8.93
C ASP A 310 -7.78 -33.00 -8.34
N ARG A 311 -6.98 -32.50 -7.40
CA ARG A 311 -5.93 -33.24 -6.71
C ARG A 311 -5.83 -32.83 -5.26
N GLU A 312 -5.27 -33.73 -4.48
CA GLU A 312 -4.84 -33.42 -3.12
C GLU A 312 -3.57 -32.58 -3.20
N GLN A 313 -3.58 -31.45 -2.51
CA GLN A 313 -2.48 -30.48 -2.55
C GLN A 313 -2.34 -29.77 -1.21
N LEU A 314 -1.18 -29.14 -1.02
CA LEU A 314 -0.89 -28.41 0.19
C LEU A 314 -1.63 -27.07 0.19
N LEU A 315 -2.53 -26.90 1.17
CA LEU A 315 -3.42 -25.76 1.31
C LEU A 315 -3.11 -24.96 2.57
N PHE A 316 -3.16 -23.63 2.44
CA PHE A 316 -3.22 -22.70 3.55
C PHE A 316 -4.68 -22.46 3.95
N LYS A 317 -4.99 -22.54 5.26
CA LYS A 317 -6.32 -22.32 5.85
C LYS A 317 -6.72 -20.84 5.85
N ALA A 318 -6.77 -20.23 4.67
CA ALA A 318 -7.13 -18.83 4.51
C ALA A 318 -8.54 -18.51 5.04
N THR A 319 -9.46 -19.49 4.97
CA THR A 319 -10.83 -19.37 5.50
C THR A 319 -10.88 -19.09 7.00
N ALA A 320 -9.90 -19.55 7.78
CA ALA A 320 -9.81 -19.24 9.20
C ALA A 320 -9.50 -17.76 9.48
N TYR A 321 -9.00 -17.04 8.48
CA TYR A 321 -8.62 -15.62 8.54
C TYR A 321 -9.57 -14.71 7.75
N GLY A 322 -10.71 -15.25 7.29
CA GLY A 322 -11.77 -14.49 6.62
C GLY A 322 -11.69 -14.43 5.09
N ASP A 323 -10.89 -15.29 4.45
CA ASP A 323 -10.93 -15.52 3.00
C ASP A 323 -12.12 -16.44 2.63
N ASP A 324 -12.57 -16.37 1.39
CA ASP A 324 -13.67 -17.18 0.85
C ASP A 324 -13.25 -18.65 0.61
N VAL A 325 -11.97 -18.87 0.26
CA VAL A 325 -11.44 -20.19 -0.08
C VAL A 325 -10.01 -20.39 0.43
N ASP A 326 -9.69 -21.63 0.80
CA ASP A 326 -8.32 -22.00 1.14
C ASP A 326 -7.41 -21.95 -0.10
N ARG A 327 -6.14 -21.62 0.12
CA ARG A 327 -5.23 -21.23 -0.97
C ARG A 327 -4.14 -22.28 -1.20
N PRO A 328 -3.89 -22.68 -2.47
CA PRO A 328 -2.86 -23.65 -2.78
C PRO A 328 -1.45 -23.05 -2.71
N LEU A 329 -0.51 -23.82 -2.16
CA LEU A 329 0.90 -23.41 -2.00
C LEU A 329 1.84 -24.03 -3.04
N ILE A 330 1.49 -25.19 -3.60
CA ILE A 330 2.32 -25.95 -4.55
C ILE A 330 1.48 -26.36 -5.77
N LYS A 331 2.04 -26.20 -6.98
CA LYS A 331 1.44 -26.57 -8.27
C LYS A 331 1.59 -28.06 -8.61
N SER A 332 1.04 -28.51 -9.75
CA SER A 332 1.12 -29.90 -10.23
C SER A 332 2.51 -30.33 -10.63
N ASP A 333 3.34 -29.40 -11.07
CA ASP A 333 4.75 -29.58 -11.37
C ASP A 333 5.69 -29.50 -10.14
N ASN A 334 5.13 -29.50 -8.93
CA ASN A 334 5.86 -29.34 -7.66
C ASN A 334 6.55 -27.96 -7.49
N SER A 335 6.25 -26.98 -8.35
CA SER A 335 6.70 -25.59 -8.18
C SER A 335 5.79 -24.81 -7.21
N TYR A 336 6.30 -23.72 -6.64
CA TYR A 336 5.51 -22.86 -5.77
C TYR A 336 4.44 -22.07 -6.54
N THR A 337 3.30 -21.85 -5.91
CA THR A 337 2.28 -20.92 -6.43
C THR A 337 2.73 -19.48 -6.22
N TYR A 338 2.16 -18.54 -6.98
CA TYR A 338 2.39 -17.10 -6.75
C TYR A 338 2.00 -16.69 -5.32
N PHE A 339 0.93 -17.29 -4.79
CA PHE A 339 0.49 -17.05 -3.42
C PHE A 339 1.56 -17.46 -2.39
N ALA A 340 2.25 -18.58 -2.59
CA ALA A 340 3.33 -19.00 -1.70
C ALA A 340 4.53 -18.02 -1.73
N SER A 341 4.90 -17.52 -2.92
CA SER A 341 5.92 -16.47 -3.05
C SER A 341 5.50 -15.17 -2.37
N ASP A 342 4.23 -14.76 -2.54
CA ASP A 342 3.70 -13.52 -1.96
C ASP A 342 3.65 -13.58 -0.43
N ILE A 343 3.26 -14.71 0.17
CA ILE A 343 3.32 -14.86 1.65
C ILE A 343 4.76 -14.75 2.13
N ALA A 344 5.70 -15.42 1.46
CA ALA A 344 7.12 -15.37 1.85
C ALA A 344 7.68 -13.95 1.75
N TYR A 345 7.25 -13.20 0.73
CA TYR A 345 7.61 -11.79 0.57
C TYR A 345 7.01 -10.90 1.67
N HIS A 346 5.74 -11.06 2.02
CA HIS A 346 5.13 -10.33 3.14
C HIS A 346 5.76 -10.68 4.48
N LYS A 347 6.08 -11.96 4.70
CA LYS A 347 6.83 -12.38 5.88
C LYS A 347 8.21 -11.72 5.90
N ASN A 348 8.91 -11.61 4.77
CA ASN A 348 10.18 -10.89 4.68
C ASN A 348 10.04 -9.42 5.09
N LYS A 349 9.00 -8.71 4.61
CA LYS A 349 8.70 -7.35 5.05
C LYS A 349 8.45 -7.31 6.57
N PHE A 350 7.68 -8.25 7.10
CA PHE A 350 7.39 -8.30 8.54
C PHE A 350 8.65 -8.54 9.37
N ASP A 351 9.50 -9.49 8.98
CA ASP A 351 10.77 -9.79 9.63
C ASP A 351 11.76 -8.60 9.57
N ARG A 352 11.62 -7.71 8.57
CA ARG A 352 12.34 -6.41 8.48
C ARG A 352 11.79 -5.33 9.42
N GLY A 353 10.76 -5.64 10.21
CA GLY A 353 10.18 -4.77 11.22
C GLY A 353 9.07 -3.84 10.73
N PHE A 354 8.49 -4.10 9.56
CA PHE A 354 7.34 -3.34 9.07
C PHE A 354 6.05 -3.91 9.65
N ALA A 355 5.45 -3.21 10.61
CA ALA A 355 4.12 -3.55 11.14
C ALA A 355 2.99 -3.02 10.25
N GLU A 356 3.28 -1.96 9.49
CA GLU A 356 2.37 -1.36 8.52
C GLU A 356 2.97 -1.47 7.12
N MET A 357 2.20 -2.03 6.21
CA MET A 357 2.55 -2.25 4.81
C MET A 357 1.41 -1.68 3.97
N ILE A 358 1.77 -0.99 2.89
CA ILE A 358 0.83 -0.37 1.97
C ILE A 358 1.23 -0.74 0.56
N ASP A 359 0.41 -1.54 -0.10
CA ASP A 359 0.63 -1.93 -1.50
C ASP A 359 -0.26 -1.10 -2.44
N VAL A 360 0.37 -0.39 -3.37
CA VAL A 360 -0.30 0.45 -4.38
C VAL A 360 -0.35 -0.29 -5.72
N TRP A 361 -1.45 -1.00 -5.94
CA TRP A 361 -1.68 -1.72 -7.19
C TRP A 361 -2.51 -0.96 -8.24
N GLY A 362 -2.49 -1.47 -9.47
CA GLY A 362 -3.27 -0.93 -10.59
C GLY A 362 -4.79 -1.06 -10.45
N ARG A 363 -5.51 -0.07 -11.01
CA ARG A 363 -6.97 0.13 -11.16
C ARG A 363 -7.92 -0.94 -10.53
N ARG A 364 -8.05 -0.90 -9.21
CA ARG A 364 -9.33 -1.05 -8.46
C ARG A 364 -9.45 0.08 -7.42
N PRO A 365 -10.63 0.34 -6.82
CA PRO A 365 -10.73 1.25 -5.68
C PRO A 365 -9.82 0.72 -4.58
N TRP A 366 -8.88 1.54 -4.15
CA TRP A 366 -7.96 1.27 -3.06
C TRP A 366 -8.73 0.88 -1.79
N ARG A 367 -8.25 -0.13 -1.07
CA ARG A 367 -8.65 -0.37 0.32
C ARG A 367 -7.46 0.05 1.19
N LEU A 368 -7.67 1.04 2.07
CA LEU A 368 -6.76 1.31 3.17
C LEU A 368 -6.96 0.19 4.19
N HIS A 369 -5.96 -0.64 4.42
CA HIS A 369 -6.02 -1.66 5.46
C HIS A 369 -5.27 -1.21 6.71
N GLN A 370 -6.00 -0.50 7.57
CA GLN A 370 -5.69 -0.46 8.99
C GLN A 370 -6.39 -1.66 9.64
N ALA A 371 -5.61 -2.67 10.04
CA ALA A 371 -6.13 -3.72 10.90
C ALA A 371 -6.27 -3.14 12.32
N HIS A 372 -7.45 -2.63 12.67
CA HIS A 372 -7.81 -2.40 14.06
C HIS A 372 -8.34 -3.70 14.67
N ALA A 373 -7.77 -4.10 15.81
CA ALA A 373 -8.34 -5.13 16.67
C ALA A 373 -9.64 -4.58 17.30
N GLY A 374 -10.78 -4.86 16.67
CA GLY A 374 -12.08 -4.48 17.19
C GLY A 374 -13.17 -4.76 16.16
N GLY A 375 -14.02 -5.75 16.45
CA GLY A 375 -15.12 -6.14 15.58
C GLY A 375 -16.15 -5.04 15.39
N GLY A 376 -16.68 -4.94 14.17
CA GLY A 376 -17.81 -4.08 13.83
C GLY A 376 -18.14 -4.18 12.35
N GLU A 377 -19.34 -4.68 12.04
CA GLU A 377 -19.96 -4.75 10.71
C GLU A 377 -20.05 -3.37 10.04
N GLY A 378 -20.03 -3.35 8.70
CA GLY A 378 -20.14 -2.10 7.94
C GLY A 378 -20.40 -2.30 6.44
N ASP A 379 -21.67 -2.56 6.12
CA ASP A 379 -22.51 -2.09 5.01
C ASP A 379 -21.97 -1.99 3.56
N ASP A 380 -22.69 -2.73 2.72
CA ASP A 380 -22.74 -2.72 1.26
C ASP A 380 -23.53 -1.49 0.77
N LEU A 381 -22.90 -0.60 -0.01
CA LEU A 381 -23.61 0.42 -0.79
C LEU A 381 -22.92 0.69 -2.14
N GLY A 382 -23.67 0.42 -3.23
CA GLY A 382 -23.65 1.25 -4.44
C GLY A 382 -23.05 0.62 -5.71
N GLN A 383 -23.81 -0.26 -6.38
CA GLN A 383 -23.52 -0.71 -7.75
C GLN A 383 -23.76 0.43 -8.77
N GLY A 384 -22.75 0.70 -9.61
CA GLY A 384 -22.90 1.46 -10.85
C GLY A 384 -22.38 0.64 -12.04
N ARG A 385 -23.30 0.14 -12.88
CA ARG A 385 -23.00 -0.66 -14.09
C ARG A 385 -22.18 0.13 -15.11
N ALA A 386 -21.09 -0.45 -15.62
CA ALA A 386 -20.50 -0.05 -16.90
C ALA A 386 -20.01 -1.30 -17.67
N ARG A 387 -20.18 -1.24 -18.98
CA ARG A 387 -20.21 -2.33 -19.96
C ARG A 387 -18.88 -3.11 -20.07
N ARG A 388 -18.98 -4.42 -20.30
CA ARG A 388 -17.88 -5.31 -20.71
C ARG A 388 -17.29 -4.83 -22.03
N GLN A 389 -16.03 -4.45 -22.01
CA GLN A 389 -15.12 -4.51 -23.16
C GLN A 389 -14.01 -5.50 -22.80
N ASP A 390 -13.64 -6.34 -23.76
CA ASP A 390 -12.73 -7.47 -23.61
C ASP A 390 -11.43 -7.06 -22.91
N ARG A 391 -11.15 -7.74 -21.79
CA ARG A 391 -9.91 -7.55 -21.00
C ARG A 391 -8.81 -8.46 -21.50
N PRO A 392 -7.58 -7.97 -21.69
CA PRO A 392 -6.42 -8.84 -21.85
C PRO A 392 -6.14 -9.62 -20.55
N ALA A 393 -5.74 -10.89 -20.68
CA ALA A 393 -5.51 -11.83 -19.55
C ALA A 393 -4.55 -11.30 -18.46
N ARG A 394 -3.64 -10.38 -18.82
CA ARG A 394 -2.69 -9.72 -17.90
C ARG A 394 -3.37 -8.87 -16.83
N GLU A 395 -4.51 -8.23 -17.16
CA GLU A 395 -5.27 -7.41 -16.19
C GLU A 395 -6.06 -8.27 -15.20
N ALA A 396 -6.45 -9.48 -15.60
CA ALA A 396 -7.16 -10.41 -14.73
C ALA A 396 -6.22 -11.03 -13.67
N ALA A 397 -4.97 -11.32 -14.04
CA ALA A 397 -3.95 -11.83 -13.12
C ALA A 397 -3.56 -10.79 -12.06
N ALA A 398 -3.33 -9.54 -12.45
CA ALA A 398 -3.03 -8.45 -11.51
C ALA A 398 -4.20 -8.16 -10.54
N GLN A 399 -5.44 -8.31 -11.02
CA GLN A 399 -6.64 -8.15 -10.18
C GLN A 399 -6.90 -9.32 -9.23
N ARG A 400 -6.40 -10.52 -9.53
CA ARG A 400 -6.44 -11.68 -8.62
C ARG A 400 -5.37 -11.55 -7.54
N ARG A 401 -4.13 -11.24 -7.92
CA ARG A 401 -3.03 -10.91 -6.99
C ARG A 401 -3.46 -9.84 -5.97
N ALA A 402 -4.20 -8.85 -6.44
CA ALA A 402 -4.66 -7.76 -5.60
C ALA A 402 -5.77 -8.12 -4.57
N GLY A 403 -6.50 -9.21 -4.77
CA GLY A 403 -7.46 -9.70 -3.78
C GLY A 403 -6.80 -10.64 -2.78
N GLU A 404 -5.91 -11.50 -3.28
CA GLU A 404 -5.29 -12.60 -2.54
C GLU A 404 -4.28 -12.11 -1.48
N ASN A 405 -3.55 -11.02 -1.75
CA ASN A 405 -2.52 -10.50 -0.83
C ASN A 405 -3.11 -9.69 0.35
N VAL A 406 -4.26 -9.03 0.14
CA VAL A 406 -5.00 -8.32 1.20
C VAL A 406 -5.43 -9.26 2.34
N GLU A 407 -5.79 -10.49 1.99
CA GLU A 407 -6.30 -11.49 2.94
C GLU A 407 -5.15 -12.25 3.61
N ALA A 408 -4.03 -12.46 2.90
CA ALA A 408 -2.78 -12.94 3.47
C ALA A 408 -2.20 -11.98 4.55
N GLU A 409 -2.27 -10.66 4.32
CA GLU A 409 -1.85 -9.66 5.31
C GLU A 409 -2.67 -9.71 6.61
N ARG A 410 -3.99 -9.95 6.52
CA ARG A 410 -4.86 -10.14 7.70
C ARG A 410 -4.49 -11.40 8.47
N GLY A 411 -4.22 -12.50 7.77
CA GLY A 411 -3.72 -13.74 8.36
C GLY A 411 -2.40 -13.52 9.10
N LEU A 412 -1.41 -12.88 8.45
CA LEU A 412 -0.09 -12.63 9.04
C LEU A 412 -0.13 -11.71 10.27
N ARG A 413 -1.04 -10.73 10.33
CA ARG A 413 -1.23 -9.88 11.53
C ARG A 413 -1.93 -10.58 12.70
N HIS A 414 -2.75 -11.59 12.45
CA HIS A 414 -3.32 -12.44 13.52
C HIS A 414 -2.37 -13.56 13.98
N LEU A 415 -1.31 -13.81 13.21
CA LEU A 415 -0.32 -14.84 13.51
C LEU A 415 0.82 -14.36 14.43
N ALA A 416 0.99 -13.06 14.65
CA ALA A 416 1.90 -12.48 15.66
C ALA A 416 1.10 -12.07 16.90
#